data_AF-T0SEE9-F1
#
_entry.id   AF-T0SEE9-F1
#
_cell.length_a   1.000
_cell.length_b   1.000
_cell.length_c   1.000
_cell.angle_alpha   90.00
_cell.angle_beta   90.00
_cell.angle_gamma   90.00
#
_symmetry.space_group_name_H-M   'P 1'
#
loop_
_entity.id
_entity.type
_entity.pdbx_description
1 polymer ?
#
loop_
_entity_poly.entity_id
_entity_poly.type
_entity_poly.pdbx_seq_one_letter_code
_entity_poly.pdbx_strand_id
1 'polypeptide(L)'
;MLVTRVLPYDDPTRQSQQAWKLGSGLVLALVYLALATLVALSTYTLSTIANTPLFMGLNLQTFTSNQFNVPINVVLKGETALPLASTQPLDATLSLSTLLYKLCKKDDQACAASFLPSSNEIWRSVVKALALIPSFDQPLFQDPTQTVVISHINNLSGWNKPMAQMYISGHDMAITCMVRRASFYVATSSPSTAVIDSVVFCSQRKFDPNWVCENDVSEDANTYALRIGKGEARYLGVAPRSDVYMNPGYLATFRNEAATVRLNTLTFFDEYQYGMLRTFAPWDLLPAVSCATFNTETGLGWLFMCKGLVTMIWESDALMLSNSAVLWLLTAYLVALQLVFLRHSAICSVPVYMSKTVVGLAILFVSFYGNMNLQALTTYLSMKPSAETPKYYKWLGAAQLASIVGIMTGPLIQMWFNPRLVTQTWLLLVFSLVNWSLVFVLEAFVFPARSRIVPGPCYHASSSNCFAFDAIAHTYYASAIASASVVIVAILCVNVHSSYCKRDKVKAAATNSVLGYLEISDLSSVLTSPHGLLVSTADGAIGIDHGVLLVKNMLQVSDMVLTRTSNVQYELIYRLLPTTFLRTLFSRSIGSIRIVSVDRTRILRQSSFKHLHEMDLGSRHWSPYFT
;
A
#
# COMPACT_ATOMS: atom_id res chain seq x y z
N MET A 1 -5.13 24.79 75.95
CA MET A 1 -4.10 23.78 75.68
C MET A 1 -4.15 23.43 74.20
N LEU A 2 -3.29 24.06 73.40
CA LEU A 2 -3.16 23.80 71.96
C LEU A 2 -2.03 22.79 71.76
N VAL A 3 -2.39 21.62 71.24
CA VAL A 3 -1.44 20.55 70.91
C VAL A 3 -0.79 20.88 69.57
N THR A 4 0.48 21.24 69.62
CA THR A 4 1.37 21.37 68.46
C THR A 4 1.62 19.98 67.87
N ARG A 5 1.13 19.76 66.65
CA ARG A 5 1.43 18.57 65.85
C ARG A 5 2.87 18.69 65.34
N VAL A 6 3.78 17.95 65.98
CA VAL A 6 5.14 17.75 65.48
C VAL A 6 5.04 16.91 64.20
N LEU A 7 5.47 17.47 63.07
CA LEU A 7 5.65 16.73 61.83
C LEU A 7 6.77 15.70 62.02
N PRO A 8 6.63 14.45 61.55
CA PRO A 8 7.68 13.46 61.67
C PRO A 8 8.90 13.88 60.85
N TYR A 9 10.06 13.74 61.48
CA TYR A 9 11.39 13.83 60.90
C TYR A 9 11.51 12.76 59.80
N ASP A 10 11.58 13.19 58.54
CA ASP A 10 11.78 12.28 57.40
C ASP A 10 13.21 11.73 57.45
N ASP A 11 13.27 10.40 57.47
CA ASP A 11 14.47 9.58 57.54
C ASP A 11 15.38 9.81 56.29
N PRO A 12 16.64 10.25 56.45
CA PRO A 12 17.54 10.57 55.33
C PRO A 12 17.99 9.33 54.53
N THR A 13 17.61 8.13 54.97
CA THR A 13 17.99 6.87 54.32
C THR A 13 17.08 6.45 53.14
N ARG A 14 15.98 7.18 52.88
CA ARG A 14 15.10 6.93 51.71
C ARG A 14 15.56 7.62 50.41
N GLN A 15 16.63 8.42 50.44
CA GLN A 15 17.15 9.15 49.26
C GLN A 15 18.16 8.35 48.41
N SER A 16 18.68 7.22 48.89
CA SER A 16 19.74 6.46 48.19
C SER A 16 19.24 5.33 47.27
N GLN A 17 17.94 5.23 47.01
CA GLN A 17 17.36 4.26 46.07
C GLN A 17 16.54 4.93 44.94
N GLN A 18 17.04 6.01 44.35
CA GLN A 18 16.62 6.35 42.99
C GLN A 18 17.26 5.35 42.02
N ALA A 19 16.60 4.20 41.87
CA ALA A 19 16.82 3.29 40.74
C ALA A 19 16.96 4.12 39.47
N TRP A 20 18.00 3.85 38.68
CA TRP A 20 18.39 4.58 37.49
C TRP A 20 17.24 4.58 36.46
N LYS A 21 16.31 5.54 36.57
CA LYS A 21 15.19 5.68 35.64
C LYS A 21 15.73 6.24 34.33
N LEU A 22 15.51 5.51 33.23
CA LEU A 22 15.72 6.06 31.89
C LEU A 22 14.90 7.36 31.76
N GLY A 23 15.53 8.42 31.26
CA GLY A 23 14.84 9.68 31.00
C GLY A 23 13.79 9.50 29.88
N SER A 24 12.66 10.20 29.99
CA SER A 24 11.61 10.20 28.96
C SER A 24 12.13 10.62 27.58
N GLY A 25 13.19 11.43 27.53
CA GLY A 25 13.92 11.82 26.33
C GLY A 25 14.50 10.65 25.56
N LEU A 26 15.10 9.70 26.28
CA LEU A 26 15.69 8.51 25.67
C LEU A 26 14.63 7.53 25.15
N VAL A 27 13.54 7.34 25.90
CA VAL A 27 12.44 6.46 25.46
C VAL A 27 11.84 6.97 24.14
N LEU A 28 11.57 8.28 24.03
CA LEU A 28 11.07 8.86 22.78
C LEU A 28 12.08 8.74 21.63
N ALA A 29 13.36 8.95 21.91
CA ALA A 29 14.40 8.80 20.89
C ALA A 29 14.46 7.36 20.33
N LEU A 30 14.38 6.35 21.20
CA LEU A 30 14.35 4.95 20.79
C LEU A 30 13.09 4.60 19.97
N VAL A 31 11.93 5.15 20.34
CA VAL A 31 10.71 4.99 19.55
C VAL A 31 10.88 5.59 18.16
N TYR A 32 11.44 6.80 18.04
CA TYR A 32 11.72 7.39 16.74
C TYR A 32 12.75 6.59 15.92
N LEU A 33 13.75 5.98 16.55
CA LEU A 33 14.66 5.07 15.85
C LEU A 33 13.94 3.84 15.31
N ALA A 34 13.04 3.24 16.10
CA ALA A 34 12.24 2.10 15.67
C ALA A 34 11.34 2.49 14.48
N LEU A 35 10.64 3.62 14.56
CA LEU A 35 9.84 4.15 13.47
C LEU A 35 10.69 4.46 12.22
N ALA A 36 11.85 5.09 12.38
CA ALA A 36 12.73 5.41 11.25
C ALA A 36 13.26 4.14 10.57
N THR A 37 13.51 3.08 11.35
CA THR A 37 13.90 1.77 10.84
C THR A 37 12.75 1.12 10.07
N LEU A 38 11.51 1.22 10.55
CA LEU A 38 10.33 0.78 9.80
C LEU A 38 10.18 1.55 8.49
N VAL A 39 10.40 2.87 8.47
CA VAL A 39 10.39 3.66 7.22
C VAL A 39 11.45 3.15 6.26
N ALA A 40 12.70 2.99 6.71
CA ALA A 40 13.80 2.54 5.85
C ALA A 40 13.56 1.15 5.27
N LEU A 41 13.17 0.18 6.10
CA LEU A 41 12.87 -1.19 5.66
C LEU A 41 11.68 -1.24 4.72
N SER A 42 10.57 -0.57 5.06
CA SER A 42 9.37 -0.55 4.21
C SER A 42 9.66 0.12 2.88
N THR A 43 10.38 1.26 2.88
CA THR A 43 10.76 1.95 1.65
C THR A 43 11.65 1.07 0.78
N TYR A 44 12.65 0.39 1.38
CA TYR A 44 13.53 -0.52 0.67
C TYR A 44 12.75 -1.67 0.00
N THR A 45 11.91 -2.38 0.76
CA THR A 45 11.10 -3.49 0.21
C THR A 45 10.08 -3.02 -0.82
N LEU A 46 9.46 -1.86 -0.62
CA LEU A 46 8.58 -1.26 -1.64
C LEU A 46 9.37 -0.89 -2.90
N SER A 47 10.58 -0.35 -2.77
CA SER A 47 11.44 -0.02 -3.91
C SER A 47 11.88 -1.25 -4.71
N THR A 48 12.04 -2.41 -4.07
CA THR A 48 12.37 -3.66 -4.81
C THR A 48 11.23 -4.20 -5.65
N ILE A 49 9.98 -3.81 -5.37
CA ILE A 49 8.79 -4.26 -6.12
C ILE A 49 8.20 -3.15 -7.00
N ALA A 50 8.57 -1.89 -6.78
CA ALA A 50 8.16 -0.78 -7.63
C ALA A 50 8.80 -0.89 -9.01
N ASN A 51 8.02 -0.55 -10.05
CA ASN A 51 8.43 -0.51 -11.45
C ASN A 51 9.04 -1.84 -11.97
N THR A 52 8.80 -2.96 -11.28
CA THR A 52 9.29 -4.29 -11.65
C THR A 52 8.12 -5.30 -11.71
N PRO A 53 8.21 -6.33 -12.58
CA PRO A 53 7.20 -7.36 -12.63
C PRO A 53 7.31 -8.29 -11.42
N LEU A 54 6.29 -8.30 -10.57
CA LEU A 54 6.14 -9.21 -9.43
C LEU A 54 5.21 -10.37 -9.81
N PHE A 55 5.75 -11.58 -9.86
CA PHE A 55 4.96 -12.77 -10.12
C PHE A 55 4.06 -13.06 -8.90
N MET A 56 2.75 -12.95 -9.09
CA MET A 56 1.73 -13.22 -8.07
C MET A 56 1.27 -14.68 -8.10
N GLY A 57 1.89 -15.55 -8.89
CA GLY A 57 1.49 -16.95 -8.98
C GLY A 57 0.10 -17.17 -9.56
N LEU A 58 -0.46 -18.32 -9.20
CA LEU A 58 -1.81 -18.73 -9.62
C LEU A 58 -2.85 -18.03 -8.75
N ASN A 59 -3.65 -17.17 -9.36
CA ASN A 59 -4.86 -16.65 -8.76
C ASN A 59 -6.06 -17.45 -9.23
N LEU A 60 -6.89 -17.83 -8.27
CA LEU A 60 -8.15 -18.53 -8.49
C LEU A 60 -9.30 -17.62 -8.10
N GLN A 61 -10.24 -17.45 -9.02
CA GLN A 61 -11.53 -16.81 -8.81
C GLN A 61 -12.56 -17.92 -8.83
N THR A 62 -13.39 -18.00 -7.78
CA THR A 62 -14.47 -18.98 -7.69
C THR A 62 -15.79 -18.27 -7.50
N PHE A 63 -16.89 -19.03 -7.56
CA PHE A 63 -18.22 -18.47 -7.31
C PHE A 63 -18.41 -18.00 -5.86
N THR A 64 -17.62 -18.48 -4.90
CA THR A 64 -17.78 -18.18 -3.46
C THR A 64 -16.63 -17.36 -2.87
N SER A 65 -15.42 -17.45 -3.44
CA SER A 65 -14.22 -16.75 -2.98
C SER A 65 -13.55 -16.00 -4.13
N ASN A 66 -13.02 -14.81 -3.85
CA ASN A 66 -12.38 -13.93 -4.84
C ASN A 66 -13.25 -13.73 -6.11
N GLN A 67 -14.55 -13.48 -5.92
CA GLN A 67 -15.55 -13.42 -6.98
C GLN A 67 -15.18 -12.40 -8.07
N PHE A 68 -15.22 -12.85 -9.33
CA PHE A 68 -15.13 -11.97 -10.49
C PHE A 68 -16.52 -11.66 -11.02
N ASN A 69 -16.95 -10.42 -10.84
CA ASN A 69 -18.22 -9.93 -11.37
C ASN A 69 -17.99 -9.41 -12.80
N VAL A 70 -18.76 -9.93 -13.75
CA VAL A 70 -18.73 -9.43 -15.13
C VAL A 70 -19.31 -8.02 -15.14
N PRO A 71 -18.60 -7.00 -15.68
CA PRO A 71 -19.13 -5.65 -15.76
C PRO A 71 -20.25 -5.58 -16.79
N ILE A 72 -21.39 -5.02 -16.41
CA ILE A 72 -22.58 -4.91 -17.26
C ILE A 72 -22.93 -3.42 -17.44
N ASN A 73 -23.03 -2.98 -18.69
CA ASN A 73 -23.61 -1.67 -18.99
C ASN A 73 -25.11 -1.80 -19.22
N VAL A 74 -25.51 -2.76 -20.06
CA VAL A 74 -26.90 -3.10 -20.32
C VAL A 74 -26.96 -4.56 -20.77
N VAL A 75 -27.97 -5.30 -20.31
CA VAL A 75 -28.15 -6.71 -20.66
C VAL A 75 -28.95 -6.80 -21.95
N LEU A 76 -28.42 -7.54 -22.92
CA LEU A 76 -29.18 -8.02 -24.07
C LEU A 76 -29.49 -9.50 -23.85
N LYS A 77 -30.78 -9.84 -23.79
CA LYS A 77 -31.28 -11.21 -23.86
C LYS A 77 -32.06 -11.37 -25.14
N GLY A 78 -31.89 -12.50 -25.81
CA GLY A 78 -32.58 -12.81 -27.04
C GLY A 78 -32.92 -14.27 -27.15
N GLU A 79 -34.02 -14.55 -27.83
CA GLU A 79 -34.39 -15.91 -28.24
C GLU A 79 -34.72 -15.91 -29.72
N THR A 80 -34.26 -16.94 -30.43
CA THR A 80 -34.61 -17.12 -31.83
C THR A 80 -34.60 -18.59 -32.23
N ALA A 81 -35.44 -18.97 -33.19
CA ALA A 81 -35.47 -20.31 -33.75
C ALA A 81 -34.84 -20.33 -35.15
N LEU A 82 -34.19 -21.44 -35.48
CA LEU A 82 -33.58 -21.68 -36.79
C LEU A 82 -33.93 -23.10 -37.27
N PRO A 83 -34.73 -23.23 -38.34
CA PRO A 83 -34.84 -24.48 -39.08
C PRO A 83 -33.51 -24.79 -39.76
N LEU A 84 -32.91 -25.96 -39.51
CA LEU A 84 -31.58 -26.31 -40.04
C LEU A 84 -31.57 -26.45 -41.57
N ALA A 85 -32.71 -26.80 -42.18
CA ALA A 85 -32.89 -26.79 -43.64
C ALA A 85 -32.80 -25.41 -44.30
N SER A 86 -32.84 -24.31 -43.53
CA SER A 86 -32.77 -22.95 -44.08
C SER A 86 -31.43 -22.70 -44.76
N THR A 87 -31.44 -22.25 -46.02
CA THR A 87 -30.27 -21.67 -46.68
C THR A 87 -30.20 -20.18 -46.32
N GLN A 88 -29.19 -19.80 -45.54
CA GLN A 88 -28.90 -18.41 -45.21
C GLN A 88 -27.40 -18.23 -45.48
N PRO A 89 -27.03 -17.45 -46.50
CA PRO A 89 -25.62 -17.18 -46.76
C PRO A 89 -25.03 -16.45 -45.55
N LEU A 90 -23.78 -16.77 -45.23
CA LEU A 90 -23.05 -16.08 -44.17
C LEU A 90 -22.72 -14.67 -44.68
N ASP A 91 -23.29 -13.63 -44.06
CA ASP A 91 -22.94 -12.25 -44.41
C ASP A 91 -21.46 -12.01 -44.10
N ALA A 92 -20.73 -11.50 -45.10
CA ALA A 92 -19.31 -11.20 -45.01
C ALA A 92 -18.97 -10.16 -43.93
N THR A 93 -19.94 -9.33 -43.54
CA THR A 93 -19.79 -8.30 -42.50
C THR A 93 -19.96 -8.85 -41.08
N LEU A 94 -20.55 -10.04 -40.93
CA LEU A 94 -20.78 -10.65 -39.62
C LEU A 94 -19.54 -11.38 -39.13
N SER A 95 -19.26 -11.20 -37.84
CA SER A 95 -18.12 -11.79 -37.14
C SER A 95 -18.47 -12.00 -35.68
N LEU A 96 -17.92 -13.04 -35.07
CA LEU A 96 -18.00 -13.26 -33.62
C LEU A 96 -17.44 -12.07 -32.83
N SER A 97 -16.51 -11.31 -33.40
CA SER A 97 -15.97 -10.10 -32.78
C SER A 97 -17.05 -9.03 -32.55
N THR A 98 -18.10 -8.98 -33.38
CA THR A 98 -19.20 -8.04 -33.22
C THR A 98 -19.96 -8.28 -31.91
N LEU A 99 -20.10 -9.55 -31.50
CA LEU A 99 -20.68 -9.90 -30.19
C LEU A 99 -19.77 -9.46 -29.02
N LEU A 100 -18.44 -9.56 -29.20
CA LEU A 100 -17.45 -9.22 -28.16
C LEU A 100 -17.30 -7.71 -27.93
N TYR A 101 -17.37 -6.90 -28.98
CA TYR A 101 -16.98 -5.47 -28.91
C TYR A 101 -18.14 -4.48 -28.97
N LYS A 102 -19.39 -4.94 -29.13
CA LYS A 102 -20.53 -4.03 -29.09
C LYS A 102 -20.59 -3.34 -27.72
N LEU A 103 -20.43 -2.02 -27.73
CA LEU A 103 -20.55 -1.16 -26.56
C LEU A 103 -21.89 -0.41 -26.61
N CYS A 104 -22.62 -0.45 -25.50
CA CYS A 104 -23.76 0.42 -25.23
C CYS A 104 -23.49 1.24 -23.98
N LYS A 105 -24.19 2.39 -23.84
CA LYS A 105 -24.14 3.19 -22.62
C LYS A 105 -24.82 2.43 -21.47
N LYS A 106 -24.51 2.83 -20.23
CA LYS A 106 -25.14 2.26 -19.05
C LYS A 106 -26.66 2.46 -19.13
N ASP A 107 -27.42 1.39 -18.90
CA ASP A 107 -28.89 1.33 -18.93
C ASP A 107 -29.54 1.69 -20.29
N ASP A 108 -28.78 1.64 -21.39
CA ASP A 108 -29.26 1.98 -22.75
C ASP A 108 -29.96 0.80 -23.44
N GLN A 109 -31.22 0.58 -23.08
CA GLN A 109 -32.05 -0.50 -23.64
C GLN A 109 -32.33 -0.35 -25.14
N ALA A 110 -32.36 0.89 -25.65
CA ALA A 110 -32.56 1.14 -27.07
C ALA A 110 -31.37 0.65 -27.91
N CYS A 111 -30.15 0.90 -27.42
CA CYS A 111 -28.93 0.36 -28.04
C CYS A 111 -28.94 -1.18 -28.04
N ALA A 112 -29.30 -1.81 -26.92
CA ALA A 112 -29.42 -3.27 -26.83
C ALA A 112 -30.47 -3.82 -27.83
N ALA A 113 -31.68 -3.24 -27.85
CA ALA A 113 -32.75 -3.66 -28.75
C ALA A 113 -32.36 -3.54 -30.24
N SER A 114 -31.65 -2.47 -30.62
CA SER A 114 -31.17 -2.27 -31.99
C SER A 114 -30.13 -3.31 -32.43
N PHE A 115 -29.39 -3.88 -31.48
CA PHE A 115 -28.34 -4.88 -31.75
C PHE A 115 -28.86 -6.32 -31.75
N LEU A 116 -30.03 -6.57 -31.17
CA LEU A 116 -30.63 -7.91 -31.07
C LEU A 116 -30.72 -8.65 -32.42
N PRO A 117 -31.13 -8.03 -33.54
CA PRO A 117 -31.19 -8.72 -34.84
C PRO A 117 -29.82 -9.25 -35.30
N SER A 118 -28.78 -8.42 -35.21
CA SER A 118 -27.41 -8.82 -35.57
C SER A 118 -26.88 -9.92 -34.63
N SER A 119 -27.22 -9.84 -33.33
CA SER A 119 -26.85 -10.88 -32.36
C SER A 119 -27.50 -12.23 -32.71
N ASN A 120 -28.80 -12.22 -33.05
CA ASN A 120 -29.52 -13.41 -33.49
C ASN A 120 -28.88 -14.03 -34.74
N GLU A 121 -28.50 -13.21 -35.72
CA GLU A 121 -27.91 -13.68 -36.96
C GLU A 121 -26.54 -14.35 -36.78
N ILE A 122 -25.70 -13.79 -35.91
CA ILE A 122 -24.40 -14.38 -35.57
C ILE A 122 -24.61 -15.73 -34.87
N TRP A 123 -25.53 -15.83 -33.91
CA TRP A 123 -25.78 -17.11 -33.23
C TRP A 123 -26.41 -18.16 -34.14
N ARG A 124 -27.29 -17.77 -35.08
CA ARG A 124 -27.77 -18.68 -36.14
C ARG A 124 -26.62 -19.21 -36.99
N SER A 125 -25.65 -18.36 -37.29
CA SER A 125 -24.43 -18.75 -38.01
C SER A 125 -23.61 -19.78 -37.22
N VAL A 126 -23.54 -19.64 -35.89
CA VAL A 126 -22.90 -20.64 -35.01
C VAL A 126 -23.63 -21.98 -35.08
N VAL A 127 -24.96 -21.99 -35.00
CA VAL A 127 -25.75 -23.22 -35.12
C VAL A 127 -25.48 -23.93 -36.45
N LYS A 128 -25.45 -23.20 -37.58
CA LYS A 128 -25.12 -23.80 -38.89
C LYS A 128 -23.69 -24.34 -38.94
N ALA A 129 -22.76 -23.66 -38.30
CA ALA A 129 -21.36 -24.09 -38.25
C ALA A 129 -21.18 -25.41 -37.47
N LEU A 130 -22.14 -25.84 -36.63
CA LEU A 130 -22.10 -27.15 -35.99
C LEU A 130 -22.08 -28.30 -37.00
N ALA A 131 -22.67 -28.12 -38.20
CA ALA A 131 -22.62 -29.11 -39.26
C ALA A 131 -21.21 -29.39 -39.81
N LEU A 132 -20.24 -28.51 -39.52
CA LEU A 132 -18.83 -28.69 -39.90
C LEU A 132 -18.07 -29.63 -38.96
N ILE A 133 -18.67 -30.02 -37.83
CA ILE A 133 -18.03 -30.85 -36.82
C ILE A 133 -18.23 -32.33 -37.19
N PRO A 134 -17.15 -33.07 -37.51
CA PRO A 134 -17.26 -34.50 -37.74
C PRO A 134 -17.55 -35.22 -36.42
N SER A 135 -18.42 -36.24 -36.45
CA SER A 135 -18.77 -37.06 -35.28
C SER A 135 -19.19 -36.22 -34.06
N PHE A 136 -20.08 -35.26 -34.26
CA PHE A 136 -20.56 -34.40 -33.18
C PHE A 136 -21.33 -35.20 -32.13
N ASP A 137 -21.10 -34.89 -30.84
CA ASP A 137 -21.73 -35.63 -29.72
C ASP A 137 -23.26 -35.64 -29.79
N GLN A 138 -23.86 -34.61 -30.41
CA GLN A 138 -25.31 -34.44 -30.53
C GLN A 138 -25.72 -34.28 -32.01
N PRO A 139 -25.75 -35.38 -32.79
CA PRO A 139 -25.95 -35.32 -34.25
C PRO A 139 -27.31 -34.73 -34.66
N LEU A 140 -28.31 -34.72 -33.77
CA LEU A 140 -29.61 -34.07 -34.01
C LEU A 140 -29.48 -32.56 -34.31
N PHE A 141 -28.45 -31.89 -33.79
CA PHE A 141 -28.17 -30.48 -34.11
C PHE A 141 -27.55 -30.28 -35.51
N GLN A 142 -27.31 -31.36 -36.25
CA GLN A 142 -26.85 -31.36 -37.63
C GLN A 142 -27.93 -31.89 -38.60
N ASP A 143 -29.06 -32.39 -38.08
CA ASP A 143 -30.15 -32.94 -38.89
C ASP A 143 -31.00 -31.82 -39.50
N PRO A 144 -31.10 -31.72 -40.84
CA PRO A 144 -31.84 -30.64 -41.51
C PRO A 144 -33.34 -30.60 -41.16
N THR A 145 -33.91 -31.69 -40.65
CA THR A 145 -35.32 -31.76 -40.25
C THR A 145 -35.62 -31.07 -38.92
N GLN A 146 -34.58 -30.79 -38.12
CA GLN A 146 -34.74 -30.20 -36.80
C GLN A 146 -34.81 -28.67 -36.86
N THR A 147 -35.48 -28.11 -35.85
CA THR A 147 -35.47 -26.67 -35.58
C THR A 147 -34.77 -26.44 -34.25
N VAL A 148 -33.69 -25.67 -34.28
CA VAL A 148 -32.89 -25.34 -33.09
C VAL A 148 -33.36 -24.00 -32.56
N VAL A 149 -33.72 -23.96 -31.28
CA VAL A 149 -33.98 -22.72 -30.54
C VAL A 149 -32.69 -22.27 -29.88
N ILE A 150 -32.44 -20.96 -29.94
CA ILE A 150 -31.22 -20.31 -29.48
C ILE A 150 -31.62 -19.25 -28.47
N SER A 151 -31.32 -19.49 -27.20
CA SER A 151 -31.45 -18.49 -26.13
C SER A 151 -30.05 -17.93 -25.85
N HIS A 152 -29.86 -16.62 -25.88
CA HIS A 152 -28.55 -15.99 -25.70
C HIS A 152 -28.58 -14.73 -24.85
N ILE A 153 -27.43 -14.41 -24.28
CA ILE A 153 -27.22 -13.27 -23.39
C ILE A 153 -25.90 -12.54 -23.70
N ASN A 154 -25.90 -11.23 -23.53
CA ASN A 154 -24.73 -10.37 -23.70
C ASN A 154 -24.78 -9.15 -22.73
N ASN A 155 -23.64 -8.72 -22.18
CA ASN A 155 -23.51 -7.63 -21.19
C ASN A 155 -23.18 -6.24 -21.77
N LEU A 156 -22.91 -6.15 -23.09
CA LEU A 156 -22.74 -4.92 -23.87
C LEU A 156 -21.84 -3.81 -23.25
N SER A 157 -20.80 -4.20 -22.54
CA SER A 157 -19.82 -3.32 -21.91
C SER A 157 -18.62 -2.97 -22.80
N GLY A 158 -18.59 -3.44 -24.06
CA GLY A 158 -17.48 -3.23 -25.00
C GLY A 158 -16.34 -4.25 -24.87
N TRP A 159 -16.36 -5.05 -23.78
CA TRP A 159 -15.59 -6.29 -23.65
C TRP A 159 -16.52 -7.39 -23.16
N ASN A 160 -17.38 -7.82 -24.06
CA ASN A 160 -18.55 -8.61 -23.73
C ASN A 160 -18.22 -10.07 -23.41
N LYS A 161 -19.18 -10.75 -22.81
CA LYS A 161 -19.18 -12.18 -22.48
C LYS A 161 -20.42 -12.85 -23.11
N PRO A 162 -20.53 -12.84 -24.44
CA PRO A 162 -21.70 -13.38 -25.13
C PRO A 162 -21.74 -14.90 -24.97
N MET A 163 -22.91 -15.39 -24.58
CA MET A 163 -23.16 -16.81 -24.37
C MET A 163 -24.51 -17.20 -24.93
N ALA A 164 -24.64 -18.47 -25.30
CA ALA A 164 -25.89 -19.02 -25.79
C ALA A 164 -26.09 -20.45 -25.28
N GLN A 165 -27.35 -20.83 -25.11
CA GLN A 165 -27.79 -22.21 -25.05
C GLN A 165 -28.64 -22.47 -26.30
N MET A 166 -28.29 -23.53 -27.01
CA MET A 166 -28.98 -23.99 -28.20
C MET A 166 -29.65 -25.32 -27.86
N TYR A 167 -30.95 -25.45 -28.13
CA TYR A 167 -31.71 -26.65 -27.78
C TYR A 167 -32.73 -27.00 -28.86
N ILE A 168 -33.17 -28.26 -28.86
CA ILE A 168 -34.26 -28.74 -29.71
C ILE A 168 -35.43 -29.07 -28.77
N SER A 169 -36.62 -28.59 -29.09
CA SER A 169 -37.80 -28.80 -28.25
C SER A 169 -38.08 -30.29 -28.04
N GLY A 170 -38.16 -30.72 -26.78
CA GLY A 170 -38.37 -32.13 -26.41
C GLY A 170 -37.10 -32.98 -26.36
N HIS A 171 -35.94 -32.43 -26.74
CA HIS A 171 -34.64 -33.09 -26.57
C HIS A 171 -34.05 -32.78 -25.19
N ASP A 172 -33.42 -33.76 -24.55
CA ASP A 172 -32.90 -33.65 -23.19
C ASP A 172 -31.51 -32.98 -23.11
N MET A 173 -30.86 -32.79 -24.25
CA MET A 173 -29.55 -32.17 -24.38
C MET A 173 -29.60 -30.82 -25.09
N ALA A 174 -28.70 -29.94 -24.68
CA ALA A 174 -28.47 -28.62 -25.27
C ALA A 174 -26.98 -28.43 -25.55
N ILE A 175 -26.65 -27.47 -26.41
CA ILE A 175 -25.29 -27.01 -26.66
C ILE A 175 -25.12 -25.64 -26.02
N THR A 176 -24.20 -25.52 -25.06
CA THR A 176 -23.82 -24.22 -24.49
C THR A 176 -22.59 -23.70 -25.20
N CYS A 177 -22.61 -22.43 -25.59
CA CYS A 177 -21.55 -21.78 -26.32
C CYS A 177 -21.13 -20.47 -25.66
N MET A 178 -19.83 -20.18 -25.64
CA MET A 178 -19.28 -18.89 -25.21
C MET A 178 -18.27 -18.38 -26.24
N VAL A 179 -18.35 -17.10 -26.60
CA VAL A 179 -17.35 -16.48 -27.48
C VAL A 179 -16.21 -15.92 -26.65
N ARG A 180 -14.98 -16.23 -27.06
CA ARG A 180 -13.75 -15.71 -26.45
C ARG A 180 -12.77 -15.34 -27.56
N ARG A 181 -11.86 -14.42 -27.24
CA ARG A 181 -10.74 -14.11 -28.12
C ARG A 181 -9.61 -15.08 -27.82
N ALA A 182 -9.03 -15.68 -28.86
CA ALA A 182 -7.97 -16.66 -28.74
C ALA A 182 -6.88 -16.40 -29.79
N SER A 183 -5.64 -16.74 -29.44
CA SER A 183 -4.55 -16.84 -30.40
C SER A 183 -4.42 -18.29 -30.83
N PHE A 184 -4.36 -18.57 -32.13
CA PHE A 184 -4.27 -19.95 -32.61
C PHE A 184 -3.44 -20.10 -33.88
N TYR A 185 -2.81 -21.26 -34.02
CA TYR A 185 -1.99 -21.64 -35.16
C TYR A 185 -2.04 -23.14 -35.38
N VAL A 186 -1.75 -23.58 -36.61
CA VAL A 186 -1.62 -25.01 -36.91
C VAL A 186 -0.37 -25.54 -36.22
N ALA A 187 -0.46 -26.68 -35.53
CA ALA A 187 0.61 -27.20 -34.69
C ALA A 187 1.93 -27.48 -35.42
N THR A 188 1.89 -27.71 -36.74
CA THR A 188 3.05 -27.89 -37.61
C THR A 188 3.71 -26.57 -38.03
N SER A 189 3.07 -25.43 -37.76
CA SER A 189 3.56 -24.09 -38.09
C SER A 189 4.20 -23.42 -36.88
N SER A 190 5.03 -22.41 -37.13
CA SER A 190 5.66 -21.60 -36.07
C SER A 190 4.60 -20.81 -35.27
N PRO A 191 4.74 -20.65 -33.94
CA PRO A 191 3.89 -19.76 -33.14
C PRO A 191 3.83 -18.31 -33.65
N SER A 192 4.84 -17.85 -34.38
CA SER A 192 4.84 -16.52 -35.03
C SER A 192 3.78 -16.36 -36.12
N THR A 193 3.21 -17.46 -36.62
CA THR A 193 2.10 -17.46 -37.59
C THR A 193 0.72 -17.41 -36.93
N ALA A 194 0.67 -17.27 -35.61
CA ALA A 194 -0.57 -17.27 -34.86
C ALA A 194 -1.51 -16.15 -35.29
N VAL A 195 -2.76 -16.53 -35.52
CA VAL A 195 -3.87 -15.64 -35.83
C VAL A 195 -4.61 -15.36 -34.53
N ILE A 196 -4.90 -14.09 -34.29
CA ILE A 196 -5.75 -13.66 -33.17
C ILE A 196 -7.13 -13.37 -33.72
N ASP A 197 -8.13 -14.15 -33.29
CA ASP A 197 -9.52 -13.94 -33.70
C ASP A 197 -10.50 -14.29 -32.58
N SER A 198 -11.78 -14.02 -32.82
CA SER A 198 -12.89 -14.42 -31.96
C SER A 198 -13.31 -15.84 -32.31
N VAL A 199 -13.31 -16.71 -31.31
CA VAL A 199 -13.62 -18.14 -31.42
C VAL A 199 -14.78 -18.43 -30.49
N VAL A 200 -15.75 -19.21 -30.97
CA VAL A 200 -16.83 -19.72 -30.13
C VAL A 200 -16.46 -21.13 -29.67
N PHE A 201 -16.60 -21.36 -28.37
CA PHE A 201 -16.37 -22.64 -27.73
C PHE A 201 -17.71 -23.21 -27.33
N CYS A 202 -18.04 -24.38 -27.84
CA CYS A 202 -19.32 -25.04 -27.62
C CYS A 202 -19.12 -26.41 -26.98
N SER A 203 -19.96 -26.75 -26.02
CA SER A 203 -19.95 -28.06 -25.34
C SER A 203 -21.39 -28.54 -25.14
N GLN A 204 -21.58 -29.86 -25.13
CA GLN A 204 -22.87 -30.43 -24.76
C GLN A 204 -23.13 -30.27 -23.26
N ARG A 205 -24.39 -30.01 -22.90
CA ARG A 205 -24.89 -29.90 -21.54
C ARG A 205 -26.32 -30.44 -21.51
N LYS A 206 -26.80 -30.88 -20.35
CA LYS A 206 -28.23 -31.17 -20.18
C LYS A 206 -29.03 -29.89 -20.45
N PHE A 207 -30.18 -30.04 -21.11
CA PHE A 207 -31.09 -28.93 -21.30
C PHE A 207 -31.54 -28.38 -19.95
N ASP A 208 -31.54 -27.05 -19.85
CA ASP A 208 -31.94 -26.31 -18.67
C ASP A 208 -32.97 -25.25 -19.12
N PRO A 209 -34.26 -25.41 -18.77
CA PRO A 209 -35.29 -24.46 -19.17
C PRO A 209 -35.16 -23.11 -18.44
N ASN A 210 -34.40 -23.05 -17.34
CA ASN A 210 -34.15 -21.83 -16.58
C ASN A 210 -32.76 -21.26 -16.86
N TRP A 211 -32.13 -21.67 -17.96
CA TRP A 211 -30.81 -21.19 -18.36
C TRP A 211 -30.79 -19.68 -18.51
N VAL A 212 -29.73 -19.06 -17.97
CA VAL A 212 -29.50 -17.62 -18.16
C VAL A 212 -28.18 -17.41 -18.87
N CYS A 213 -27.11 -18.02 -18.38
CA CYS A 213 -25.75 -17.71 -18.81
C CYS A 213 -24.74 -18.84 -18.49
N GLU A 214 -25.21 -19.94 -17.89
CA GLU A 214 -24.41 -21.03 -17.34
C GLU A 214 -23.76 -21.87 -18.45
N ASN A 215 -22.46 -22.15 -18.31
CA ASN A 215 -21.69 -22.93 -19.29
C ASN A 215 -20.84 -24.03 -18.62
N ASP A 216 -21.17 -24.39 -17.38
CA ASP A 216 -20.50 -25.42 -16.62
C ASP A 216 -20.80 -26.81 -17.22
N VAL A 217 -19.72 -27.54 -17.50
CA VAL A 217 -19.73 -28.90 -18.04
C VAL A 217 -18.61 -29.68 -17.38
N SER A 218 -18.66 -31.01 -17.47
CA SER A 218 -17.61 -31.90 -16.95
C SER A 218 -16.25 -31.60 -17.60
N GLU A 219 -15.16 -31.85 -16.89
CA GLU A 219 -13.79 -31.60 -17.38
C GLU A 219 -13.40 -32.48 -18.58
N ASP A 220 -13.99 -33.66 -18.70
CA ASP A 220 -13.81 -34.57 -19.84
C ASP A 220 -14.76 -34.27 -21.02
N ALA A 221 -15.70 -33.34 -20.87
CA ALA A 221 -16.65 -33.02 -21.92
C ALA A 221 -15.94 -32.43 -23.14
N ASN A 222 -16.31 -32.91 -24.34
CA ASN A 222 -15.81 -32.36 -25.59
C ASN A 222 -16.17 -30.88 -25.71
N THR A 223 -15.16 -30.07 -25.96
CA THR A 223 -15.29 -28.64 -26.25
C THR A 223 -14.85 -28.41 -27.69
N TYR A 224 -15.77 -27.96 -28.52
CA TYR A 224 -15.57 -27.70 -29.94
C TYR A 224 -15.27 -26.22 -30.17
N ALA A 225 -14.25 -25.92 -30.96
CA ALA A 225 -13.89 -24.55 -31.32
C ALA A 225 -14.26 -24.24 -32.77
N LEU A 226 -15.03 -23.18 -32.97
CA LEU A 226 -15.45 -22.69 -34.29
C LEU A 226 -15.04 -21.23 -34.44
N ARG A 227 -14.60 -20.88 -35.65
CA ARG A 227 -14.33 -19.51 -36.07
C ARG A 227 -15.39 -19.08 -37.07
N ILE A 228 -15.95 -17.89 -36.91
CA ILE A 228 -16.93 -17.34 -37.84
C ILE A 228 -16.58 -15.88 -38.09
N GLY A 229 -16.32 -15.56 -39.36
CA GLY A 229 -16.00 -14.21 -39.78
C GLY A 229 -15.64 -14.14 -41.26
N LYS A 230 -15.77 -12.95 -41.85
CA LYS A 230 -15.47 -12.68 -43.27
C LYS A 230 -16.25 -13.59 -44.23
N GLY A 231 -17.48 -13.97 -43.86
CA GLY A 231 -18.35 -14.81 -44.69
C GLY A 231 -17.98 -16.30 -44.67
N GLU A 232 -17.04 -16.72 -43.81
CA GLU A 232 -16.64 -18.13 -43.68
C GLU A 232 -16.83 -18.61 -42.23
N ALA A 233 -17.31 -19.85 -42.09
CA ALA A 233 -17.32 -20.60 -40.84
C ALA A 233 -16.32 -21.74 -40.93
N ARG A 234 -15.45 -21.89 -39.92
CA ARG A 234 -14.37 -22.88 -39.90
C ARG A 234 -14.31 -23.61 -38.57
N TYR A 235 -14.26 -24.94 -38.64
CA TYR A 235 -14.01 -25.81 -37.51
C TYR A 235 -12.51 -25.89 -37.19
N LEU A 236 -12.14 -25.51 -35.97
CA LEU A 236 -10.76 -25.52 -35.50
C LEU A 236 -10.37 -26.85 -34.84
N GLY A 237 -11.33 -27.60 -34.30
CA GLY A 237 -11.13 -28.91 -33.70
C GLY A 237 -11.92 -29.11 -32.41
N VAL A 238 -11.62 -30.22 -31.73
CA VAL A 238 -12.17 -30.61 -30.43
C VAL A 238 -11.05 -30.87 -29.43
N ALA A 239 -11.28 -30.52 -28.17
CA ALA A 239 -10.43 -30.85 -27.03
C ALA A 239 -11.31 -31.10 -25.79
N PRO A 240 -10.86 -31.88 -24.79
CA PRO A 240 -11.57 -31.99 -23.51
C PRO A 240 -11.62 -30.62 -22.81
N ARG A 241 -12.65 -30.39 -22.00
CA ARG A 241 -12.84 -29.13 -21.28
C ARG A 241 -11.64 -28.79 -20.37
N SER A 242 -10.98 -29.80 -19.80
CA SER A 242 -9.76 -29.68 -18.99
C SER A 242 -8.60 -28.96 -19.69
N ASP A 243 -8.56 -28.98 -21.03
CA ASP A 243 -7.50 -28.30 -21.80
C ASP A 243 -7.70 -26.79 -21.85
N VAL A 244 -8.94 -26.31 -21.61
CA VAL A 244 -9.31 -24.89 -21.77
C VAL A 244 -9.84 -24.22 -20.51
N TYR A 245 -10.13 -25.00 -19.47
CA TYR A 245 -10.67 -24.57 -18.18
C TYR A 245 -9.70 -24.91 -17.04
N MET A 246 -9.48 -23.97 -16.11
CA MET A 246 -8.56 -24.12 -14.97
C MET A 246 -7.11 -24.47 -15.33
N ASN A 247 -6.69 -24.17 -16.56
CA ASN A 247 -5.38 -24.50 -17.12
C ASN A 247 -4.67 -23.25 -17.71
N PRO A 248 -4.38 -22.22 -16.87
CA PRO A 248 -3.87 -20.95 -17.35
C PRO A 248 -2.42 -21.08 -17.84
N GLY A 249 -2.13 -20.43 -18.97
CA GLY A 249 -0.79 -20.44 -19.59
C GLY A 249 -0.45 -21.70 -20.38
N TYR A 250 -1.34 -22.69 -20.43
CA TYR A 250 -1.16 -23.89 -21.25
C TYR A 250 -1.69 -23.71 -22.68
N LEU A 251 -1.11 -24.46 -23.63
CA LEU A 251 -1.55 -24.49 -25.02
C LEU A 251 -2.57 -25.61 -25.22
N ALA A 252 -3.85 -25.25 -25.32
CA ALA A 252 -4.92 -26.19 -25.59
C ALA A 252 -4.75 -26.78 -27.01
N THR A 253 -4.79 -28.11 -27.12
CA THR A 253 -4.51 -28.81 -28.38
C THR A 253 -5.81 -29.33 -28.97
N PHE A 254 -6.36 -28.58 -29.93
CA PHE A 254 -7.60 -28.93 -30.62
C PHE A 254 -7.30 -29.82 -31.82
N ARG A 255 -7.94 -30.99 -31.86
CA ARG A 255 -7.76 -31.96 -32.93
C ARG A 255 -8.88 -31.83 -33.95
N ASN A 256 -8.51 -31.69 -35.21
CA ASN A 256 -9.39 -31.82 -36.36
C ASN A 256 -8.80 -32.95 -37.24
N GLU A 257 -9.65 -33.70 -37.96
CA GLU A 257 -9.26 -34.82 -38.83
C GLU A 257 -8.14 -34.43 -39.82
N ALA A 258 -8.12 -33.18 -40.26
CA ALA A 258 -7.14 -32.66 -41.21
C ALA A 258 -5.86 -32.11 -40.56
N ALA A 259 -5.94 -31.54 -39.35
CA ALA A 259 -4.80 -30.89 -38.70
C ALA A 259 -5.05 -30.67 -37.21
N THR A 260 -3.95 -30.61 -36.44
CA THR A 260 -4.00 -30.17 -35.04
C THR A 260 -3.80 -28.66 -34.96
N VAL A 261 -4.66 -27.97 -34.22
CA VAL A 261 -4.57 -26.52 -33.97
C VAL A 261 -4.23 -26.30 -32.50
N ARG A 262 -3.26 -25.43 -32.23
CA ARG A 262 -2.94 -25.00 -30.87
C ARG A 262 -3.64 -23.69 -30.59
N LEU A 263 -4.42 -23.65 -29.51
CA LEU A 263 -5.12 -22.47 -29.03
C LEU A 263 -4.45 -22.01 -27.74
N ASN A 264 -4.25 -20.70 -27.63
CA ASN A 264 -3.76 -20.05 -26.42
C ASN A 264 -4.70 -18.91 -26.03
N THR A 265 -4.80 -18.70 -24.72
CA THR A 265 -5.42 -17.50 -24.18
C THR A 265 -4.57 -16.28 -24.52
N LEU A 266 -5.22 -15.12 -24.65
CA LEU A 266 -4.51 -13.86 -24.74
C LEU A 266 -4.16 -13.39 -23.33
N THR A 267 -2.97 -12.81 -23.18
CA THR A 267 -2.62 -12.11 -21.94
C THR A 267 -3.53 -10.89 -21.80
N PHE A 268 -4.35 -10.89 -20.76
CA PHE A 268 -5.17 -9.74 -20.40
C PHE A 268 -4.32 -8.73 -19.64
N PHE A 269 -4.42 -7.46 -20.00
CA PHE A 269 -3.82 -6.36 -19.26
C PHE A 269 -4.92 -5.65 -18.48
N ASP A 270 -5.00 -5.93 -17.19
CA ASP A 270 -5.93 -5.24 -16.30
C ASP A 270 -5.19 -4.06 -15.66
N GLU A 271 -5.77 -2.87 -15.79
CA GLU A 271 -5.27 -1.64 -15.20
C GLU A 271 -6.09 -1.29 -13.97
N TYR A 272 -5.43 -0.85 -12.89
CA TYR A 272 -6.03 -0.40 -11.65
C TYR A 272 -5.53 1.01 -11.34
N GLN A 273 -6.47 1.87 -10.96
CA GLN A 273 -6.23 3.24 -10.52
C GLN A 273 -5.40 4.05 -11.53
N TYR A 274 -5.90 4.19 -12.76
CA TYR A 274 -5.32 5.05 -13.80
C TYR A 274 -3.85 4.73 -14.12
N GLY A 275 -3.50 3.45 -14.24
CA GLY A 275 -2.16 3.00 -14.62
C GLY A 275 -1.21 2.71 -13.46
N MET A 276 -1.53 3.17 -12.24
CA MET A 276 -0.64 2.98 -11.06
C MET A 276 -0.34 1.52 -10.78
N LEU A 277 -1.28 0.61 -11.07
CA LEU A 277 -1.05 -0.81 -10.94
C LEU A 277 -1.60 -1.51 -12.18
N ARG A 278 -0.77 -2.35 -12.78
CA ARG A 278 -1.15 -3.18 -13.92
C ARG A 278 -0.95 -4.62 -13.57
N THR A 279 -1.90 -5.46 -13.93
CA THR A 279 -1.72 -6.90 -13.84
C THR A 279 -1.90 -7.51 -15.20
N PHE A 280 -0.99 -8.42 -15.53
CA PHE A 280 -1.05 -9.20 -16.74
C PHE A 280 -1.23 -10.66 -16.37
N ALA A 281 -2.21 -11.29 -16.99
CA ALA A 281 -2.52 -12.67 -16.71
C ALA A 281 -3.05 -13.36 -17.98
N PRO A 282 -2.43 -14.47 -18.41
CA PRO A 282 -3.13 -15.45 -19.20
C PRO A 282 -4.15 -16.13 -18.27
N TRP A 283 -5.38 -15.65 -18.31
CA TRP A 283 -6.53 -16.32 -17.71
C TRP A 283 -6.91 -17.55 -18.53
N ASP A 284 -7.66 -18.47 -17.94
CA ASP A 284 -8.24 -19.60 -18.67
C ASP A 284 -8.86 -19.18 -20.02
N LEU A 285 -8.67 -20.03 -21.03
CA LEU A 285 -9.24 -19.79 -22.36
C LEU A 285 -10.77 -19.69 -22.26
N LEU A 286 -11.36 -20.60 -21.49
CA LEU A 286 -12.80 -20.75 -21.33
C LEU A 286 -13.20 -20.89 -19.85
N PRO A 287 -13.60 -19.79 -19.19
CA PRO A 287 -14.03 -19.81 -17.79
C PRO A 287 -15.38 -20.53 -17.63
N ALA A 288 -15.65 -21.01 -16.42
CA ALA A 288 -16.99 -21.44 -16.01
C ALA A 288 -17.78 -20.22 -15.52
N VAL A 289 -19.08 -20.21 -15.78
CA VAL A 289 -19.94 -19.05 -15.58
C VAL A 289 -21.21 -19.46 -14.83
N SER A 290 -21.63 -18.60 -13.90
CA SER A 290 -22.91 -18.75 -13.20
C SER A 290 -23.66 -17.42 -13.14
N CYS A 291 -24.96 -17.46 -13.43
CA CYS A 291 -25.90 -16.36 -13.27
C CYS A 291 -27.05 -16.73 -12.31
N ALA A 292 -26.89 -17.77 -11.48
CA ALA A 292 -27.92 -18.21 -10.54
C ALA A 292 -28.37 -17.09 -9.58
N THR A 293 -27.48 -16.18 -9.22
CA THR A 293 -27.77 -15.01 -8.36
C THR A 293 -27.84 -13.71 -9.15
N PHE A 294 -27.99 -13.77 -10.48
CA PHE A 294 -27.93 -12.59 -11.32
C PHE A 294 -29.16 -11.70 -11.13
N ASN A 295 -28.92 -10.45 -10.74
CA ASN A 295 -29.96 -9.44 -10.60
C ASN A 295 -29.80 -8.37 -11.70
N THR A 296 -30.81 -8.25 -12.55
CA THR A 296 -30.84 -7.32 -13.68
C THR A 296 -30.93 -5.85 -13.27
N GLU A 297 -31.47 -5.54 -12.09
CA GLU A 297 -31.60 -4.17 -11.58
C GLU A 297 -30.26 -3.63 -11.06
N THR A 298 -29.48 -4.48 -10.39
CA THR A 298 -28.18 -4.09 -9.82
C THR A 298 -27.01 -4.33 -10.78
N GLY A 299 -27.19 -5.19 -11.79
CA GLY A 299 -26.13 -5.61 -12.71
C GLY A 299 -25.08 -6.51 -12.05
N LEU A 300 -25.39 -7.12 -10.90
CA LEU A 300 -24.49 -7.97 -10.13
C LEU A 300 -24.96 -9.43 -10.14
N GLY A 301 -24.04 -10.36 -9.86
CA GLY A 301 -24.34 -11.79 -9.76
C GLY A 301 -24.11 -12.61 -11.03
N TRP A 302 -23.57 -12.00 -12.09
CA TRP A 302 -22.95 -12.73 -13.19
C TRP A 302 -21.48 -12.97 -12.83
N LEU A 303 -21.17 -14.21 -12.43
CA LEU A 303 -19.88 -14.58 -11.85
C LEU A 303 -19.08 -15.49 -12.77
N PHE A 304 -17.77 -15.26 -12.80
CA PHE A 304 -16.80 -16.15 -13.45
C PHE A 304 -16.02 -16.94 -12.41
N MET A 305 -15.81 -18.22 -12.74
CA MET A 305 -14.86 -19.09 -12.07
C MET A 305 -13.74 -19.40 -13.06
N CYS A 306 -12.53 -18.93 -12.74
CA CYS A 306 -11.36 -19.05 -13.60
C CYS A 306 -10.06 -18.97 -12.80
N LYS A 307 -8.99 -19.41 -13.45
CA LYS A 307 -7.63 -19.38 -12.94
C LYS A 307 -6.76 -18.53 -13.88
N GLY A 308 -5.75 -17.88 -13.32
CA GLY A 308 -4.82 -17.06 -14.08
C GLY A 308 -3.44 -17.05 -13.44
N LEU A 309 -2.40 -17.05 -14.28
CA LEU A 309 -1.02 -16.80 -13.84
C LEU A 309 -0.78 -15.30 -13.80
N VAL A 310 -0.99 -14.68 -12.65
CA VAL A 310 -1.00 -13.22 -12.56
C VAL A 310 0.40 -12.72 -12.26
N THR A 311 0.80 -11.69 -12.99
CA THR A 311 1.97 -10.87 -12.64
C THR A 311 1.51 -9.43 -12.51
N MET A 312 2.01 -8.75 -11.49
CA MET A 312 1.68 -7.37 -11.17
C MET A 312 2.88 -6.48 -11.47
N ILE A 313 2.64 -5.30 -12.03
CA ILE A 313 3.58 -4.18 -12.05
C ILE A 313 2.90 -3.05 -11.29
N TRP A 314 3.57 -2.55 -10.26
CA TRP A 314 3.15 -1.36 -9.54
C TRP A 314 4.07 -0.20 -9.96
N GLU A 315 3.49 0.80 -10.61
CA GLU A 315 4.20 2.00 -11.05
C GLU A 315 4.22 3.03 -9.93
N SER A 316 5.40 3.37 -9.43
CA SER A 316 5.53 4.32 -8.33
C SER A 316 6.86 5.06 -8.35
N ASP A 317 6.79 6.37 -8.59
CA ASP A 317 7.92 7.29 -8.54
C ASP A 317 8.03 8.03 -7.20
N ALA A 318 7.05 7.85 -6.31
CA ALA A 318 6.97 8.57 -5.03
C ALA A 318 7.82 7.95 -3.91
N LEU A 319 8.52 6.84 -4.17
CA LEU A 319 9.33 6.15 -3.17
C LEU A 319 10.66 6.87 -2.97
N MET A 320 10.77 7.62 -1.88
CA MET A 320 11.96 8.40 -1.56
C MET A 320 13.02 7.57 -0.82
N LEU A 321 13.62 6.57 -1.46
CA LEU A 321 14.62 5.69 -0.82
C LEU A 321 15.78 6.47 -0.18
N SER A 322 16.37 7.42 -0.92
CA SER A 322 17.45 8.27 -0.41
C SER A 322 17.02 9.08 0.80
N ASN A 323 15.81 9.64 0.80
CA ASN A 323 15.32 10.43 1.94
C ASN A 323 15.02 9.57 3.16
N SER A 324 14.54 8.33 2.95
CA SER A 324 14.35 7.38 4.05
C SER A 324 15.68 7.01 4.72
N ALA A 325 16.75 6.83 3.93
CA ALA A 325 18.09 6.57 4.44
C ALA A 325 18.65 7.78 5.19
N VAL A 326 18.48 9.00 4.65
CA VAL A 326 18.89 10.24 5.33
C VAL A 326 18.13 10.42 6.64
N LEU A 327 16.81 10.18 6.67
CA LEU A 327 16.01 10.25 7.90
C LEU A 327 16.49 9.24 8.94
N TRP A 328 16.80 8.02 8.52
CA TRP A 328 17.32 6.97 9.40
C TRP A 328 18.69 7.35 9.97
N LEU A 329 19.65 7.77 9.13
CA LEU A 329 20.98 8.20 9.55
C LEU A 329 20.91 9.38 10.52
N LEU A 330 20.06 10.36 10.22
CA LEU A 330 19.85 11.52 11.10
C LEU A 330 19.26 11.10 12.45
N THR A 331 18.25 10.24 12.44
CA THR A 331 17.61 9.76 13.68
C THR A 331 18.57 8.92 14.51
N ALA A 332 19.34 8.03 13.87
CA ALA A 332 20.37 7.22 14.52
C ALA A 332 21.47 8.10 15.16
N TYR A 333 21.92 9.13 14.44
CA TYR A 333 22.87 10.12 14.98
C TYR A 333 22.31 10.84 16.22
N LEU A 334 21.07 11.33 16.15
CA LEU A 334 20.43 12.04 17.26
C LEU A 334 20.17 11.13 18.48
N VAL A 335 19.88 9.85 18.25
CA VAL A 335 19.76 8.83 19.29
C VAL A 335 21.11 8.51 19.92
N ALA A 336 22.18 8.42 19.13
CA ALA A 336 23.54 8.26 19.65
C ALA A 336 23.92 9.45 20.53
N LEU A 337 23.60 10.68 20.12
CA LEU A 337 23.76 11.87 20.96
C LEU A 337 22.94 11.77 22.26
N GLN A 338 21.69 11.35 22.17
CA GLN A 338 20.83 11.17 23.34
C GLN A 338 21.41 10.14 24.31
N LEU A 339 21.90 9.01 23.80
CA LEU A 339 22.48 7.92 24.59
C LEU A 339 23.79 8.34 25.28
N VAL A 340 24.65 9.06 24.57
CA VAL A 340 26.00 9.39 25.05
C VAL A 340 26.00 10.62 25.97
N PHE A 341 25.17 11.62 25.71
CA PHE A 341 25.23 12.91 26.41
C PHE A 341 23.98 13.26 27.22
N LEU A 342 22.82 12.70 26.88
CA LEU A 342 21.52 13.08 27.46
C LEU A 342 20.72 11.86 27.95
N ARG A 343 21.40 10.79 28.39
CA ARG A 343 20.78 9.50 28.74
C ARG A 343 19.65 9.62 29.78
N HIS A 344 19.83 10.52 30.74
CA HIS A 344 18.90 10.78 31.83
C HIS A 344 18.04 12.04 31.61
N SER A 345 18.19 12.73 30.48
CA SER A 345 17.45 13.94 30.19
C SER A 345 15.97 13.64 29.97
N ALA A 346 15.12 14.49 30.50
CA ALA A 346 13.69 14.48 30.20
C ALA A 346 13.41 14.94 28.77
N ILE A 347 14.34 15.70 28.16
CA ILE A 347 14.22 16.29 26.82
C ILE A 347 14.77 15.33 25.76
N CYS A 348 14.00 15.15 24.67
CA CYS A 348 14.45 14.39 23.50
C CYS A 348 15.15 15.32 22.48
N SER A 349 16.35 14.94 22.04
CA SER A 349 17.12 15.67 21.03
C SER A 349 16.48 15.68 19.63
N VAL A 350 15.78 14.60 19.26
CA VAL A 350 15.22 14.39 17.92
C VAL A 350 14.21 15.47 17.51
N PRO A 351 13.10 15.71 18.27
CA PRO A 351 12.11 16.71 17.87
C PRO A 351 12.68 18.13 17.90
N VAL A 352 13.59 18.42 18.83
CA VAL A 352 14.27 19.72 18.93
C VAL A 352 15.14 19.99 17.71
N TYR A 353 15.92 19.00 17.26
CA TYR A 353 16.75 19.17 16.08
C TYR A 353 15.90 19.25 14.81
N MET A 354 14.99 18.28 14.59
CA MET A 354 14.22 18.21 13.35
C MET A 354 13.25 19.38 13.18
N SER A 355 12.72 19.97 14.27
CA SER A 355 11.87 21.17 14.20
C SER A 355 12.58 22.40 13.63
N LYS A 356 13.93 22.42 13.62
CA LYS A 356 14.75 23.50 13.07
C LYS A 356 15.18 23.22 11.62
N THR A 357 14.76 22.10 11.03
CA THR A 357 15.15 21.67 9.69
C THR A 357 13.95 21.53 8.76
N VAL A 358 14.13 21.86 7.47
CA VAL A 358 13.08 21.72 6.45
C VAL A 358 12.92 20.27 5.98
N VAL A 359 13.94 19.42 6.19
CA VAL A 359 14.00 18.03 5.72
C VAL A 359 12.78 17.22 6.17
N GLY A 360 12.38 17.34 7.44
CA GLY A 360 11.21 16.62 7.97
C GLY A 360 9.90 17.01 7.29
N LEU A 361 9.69 18.31 7.04
CA LEU A 361 8.49 18.80 6.35
C LEU A 361 8.45 18.34 4.88
N ALA A 362 9.59 18.35 4.20
CA ALA A 362 9.69 17.88 2.81
C ALA A 362 9.35 16.37 2.70
N ILE A 363 9.88 15.55 3.61
CA ILE A 363 9.57 14.11 3.65
C ILE A 363 8.07 13.89 3.92
N LEU A 364 7.49 14.62 4.88
CA LEU A 364 6.06 14.51 5.20
C LEU A 364 5.18 14.89 4.00
N PHE A 365 5.50 15.99 3.31
CA PHE A 365 4.76 16.45 2.14
C PHE A 365 4.76 15.42 1.00
N VAL A 366 5.93 14.91 0.63
CA VAL A 366 6.03 13.93 -0.45
C VAL A 366 5.37 12.60 -0.07
N SER A 367 5.42 12.22 1.22
CA SER A 367 4.74 11.01 1.70
C SER A 367 3.22 11.09 1.54
N PHE A 368 2.62 12.23 1.85
CA PHE A 368 1.18 12.44 1.62
C PHE A 368 0.83 12.59 0.14
N TYR A 369 1.69 13.26 -0.64
CA TYR A 369 1.50 13.36 -2.10
C TYR A 369 1.53 11.98 -2.78
N GLY A 370 2.45 11.12 -2.36
CA GLY A 370 2.57 9.74 -2.84
C GLY A 370 1.55 8.75 -2.25
N ASN A 371 0.69 9.18 -1.30
CA ASN A 371 -0.19 8.28 -0.57
C ASN A 371 -1.20 7.57 -1.48
N MET A 372 -1.65 8.22 -2.55
CA MET A 372 -2.56 7.61 -3.52
C MET A 372 -1.96 6.32 -4.13
N ASN A 373 -0.66 6.32 -4.45
CA ASN A 373 0.05 5.13 -4.97
C ASN A 373 0.15 4.02 -3.92
N LEU A 374 0.46 4.38 -2.66
CA LEU A 374 0.54 3.42 -1.55
C LEU A 374 -0.84 2.81 -1.22
N GLN A 375 -1.90 3.61 -1.26
CA GLN A 375 -3.28 3.15 -1.08
C GLN A 375 -3.72 2.21 -2.20
N ALA A 376 -3.37 2.50 -3.45
CA ALA A 376 -3.70 1.65 -4.60
C ALA A 376 -3.08 0.25 -4.44
N LEU A 377 -1.78 0.19 -4.11
CA LEU A 377 -1.08 -1.06 -3.84
C LEU A 377 -1.70 -1.82 -2.65
N THR A 378 -1.90 -1.13 -1.53
CA THR A 378 -2.45 -1.72 -0.30
C THR A 378 -3.85 -2.28 -0.50
N THR A 379 -4.70 -1.55 -1.23
CA THR A 379 -6.07 -1.97 -1.56
C THR A 379 -6.06 -3.18 -2.49
N TYR A 380 -5.25 -3.15 -3.54
CA TYR A 380 -5.11 -4.28 -4.47
C TYR A 380 -4.67 -5.56 -3.76
N LEU A 381 -3.59 -5.51 -2.98
CA LEU A 381 -3.06 -6.66 -2.25
C LEU A 381 -4.01 -7.16 -1.15
N SER A 382 -4.87 -6.29 -0.62
CA SER A 382 -5.89 -6.68 0.36
C SER A 382 -7.06 -7.42 -0.29
N MET A 383 -7.46 -7.01 -1.49
CA MET A 383 -8.55 -7.64 -2.24
C MET A 383 -8.12 -8.89 -3.01
N LYS A 384 -6.87 -8.95 -3.46
CA LYS A 384 -6.32 -10.05 -4.27
C LYS A 384 -5.09 -10.66 -3.60
N PRO A 385 -5.26 -11.37 -2.47
CA PRO A 385 -4.15 -12.04 -1.82
C PRO A 385 -3.64 -13.17 -2.70
N SER A 386 -2.32 -13.23 -2.90
CA SER A 386 -1.65 -14.36 -3.54
C SER A 386 -0.92 -15.20 -2.51
N ALA A 387 -0.86 -16.52 -2.75
CA ALA A 387 -0.07 -17.45 -1.96
C ALA A 387 1.45 -17.24 -2.15
N GLU A 388 1.89 -16.78 -3.32
CA GLU A 388 3.29 -16.55 -3.66
C GLU A 388 3.82 -15.20 -3.11
N THR A 389 2.93 -14.23 -2.87
CA THR A 389 3.33 -12.95 -2.27
C THR A 389 3.28 -12.98 -0.74
N PRO A 390 4.32 -12.49 -0.05
CA PRO A 390 4.30 -12.42 1.40
C PRO A 390 3.14 -11.56 1.92
N LYS A 391 2.35 -12.13 2.85
CA LYS A 391 1.14 -11.48 3.40
C LYS A 391 1.38 -10.10 4.01
N TYR A 392 2.61 -9.80 4.42
CA TYR A 392 2.96 -8.51 5.04
C TYR A 392 3.11 -7.36 4.03
N TYR A 393 3.21 -7.64 2.73
CA TYR A 393 3.41 -6.60 1.69
C TYR A 393 2.29 -5.56 1.70
N LYS A 394 1.05 -5.98 1.96
CA LYS A 394 -0.10 -5.08 2.06
C LYS A 394 0.02 -4.06 3.20
N TRP A 395 0.85 -4.29 4.22
CA TRP A 395 1.00 -3.38 5.35
C TRP A 395 2.18 -2.42 5.21
N LEU A 396 3.08 -2.63 4.25
CA LEU A 396 4.31 -1.85 4.14
C LEU A 396 4.04 -0.37 3.83
N GLY A 397 3.11 -0.07 2.92
CA GLY A 397 2.75 1.31 2.60
C GLY A 397 2.15 2.06 3.80
N ALA A 398 1.20 1.43 4.48
CA ALA A 398 0.59 1.97 5.70
C ALA A 398 1.63 2.16 6.83
N ALA A 399 2.51 1.18 7.04
CA ALA A 399 3.56 1.24 8.05
C ALA A 399 4.57 2.35 7.76
N GLN A 400 4.95 2.55 6.49
CA GLN A 400 5.83 3.62 6.05
C GLN A 400 5.22 4.99 6.36
N LEU A 401 3.99 5.25 5.89
CA LEU A 401 3.33 6.55 6.10
C LEU A 401 3.08 6.84 7.59
N ALA A 402 2.55 5.87 8.32
CA ALA A 402 2.29 6.00 9.76
C ALA A 402 3.58 6.31 10.54
N SER A 403 4.69 5.66 10.19
CA SER A 403 5.99 5.88 10.85
C SER A 403 6.56 7.26 10.58
N ILE A 404 6.43 7.78 9.36
CA ILE A 404 6.81 9.18 9.03
C ILE A 404 5.96 10.15 9.85
N VAL A 405 4.64 9.95 9.90
CA VAL A 405 3.73 10.77 10.71
C VAL A 405 4.07 10.72 12.20
N GLY A 406 4.34 9.53 12.75
CA GLY A 406 4.71 9.34 14.15
C GLY A 406 5.99 10.08 14.52
N ILE A 407 7.03 10.01 13.68
CA ILE A 407 8.28 10.76 13.84
C ILE A 407 8.03 12.27 13.76
N MET A 408 7.23 12.72 12.80
CA MET A 408 7.01 14.15 12.54
C MET A 408 6.06 14.84 13.53
N THR A 409 5.28 14.08 14.30
CA THR A 409 4.36 14.63 15.31
C THR A 409 5.11 15.48 16.36
N GLY A 410 6.20 14.97 16.93
CA GLY A 410 7.01 15.72 17.91
C GLY A 410 7.67 16.98 17.35
N PRO A 411 8.39 16.92 16.23
CA PRO A 411 8.95 18.08 15.53
C PRO A 411 7.92 19.16 15.19
N LEU A 412 6.71 18.79 14.75
CA LEU A 412 5.65 19.76 14.43
C LEU A 412 5.14 20.49 15.68
N ILE A 413 4.93 19.75 16.79
CA ILE A 413 4.58 20.36 18.07
C ILE A 413 5.71 21.28 18.55
N GLN A 414 6.96 20.83 18.48
CA GLN A 414 8.12 21.64 18.86
C GLN A 414 8.27 22.89 18.00
N MET A 415 7.97 22.82 16.69
CA MET A 415 7.99 23.95 15.78
C MET A 415 6.99 25.03 16.19
N TRP A 416 5.80 24.63 16.66
CA TRP A 416 4.77 25.56 17.16
C TRP A 416 5.23 26.36 18.38
N PHE A 417 6.00 25.73 19.28
CA PHE A 417 6.46 26.36 20.51
C PHE A 417 7.79 27.12 20.36
N ASN A 418 8.48 27.02 19.22
CA ASN A 418 9.73 27.74 18.99
C ASN A 418 9.51 29.27 19.18
N PRO A 419 10.40 29.97 19.89
CA PRO A 419 11.74 29.54 20.35
C PRO A 419 11.77 28.76 21.68
N ARG A 420 10.63 28.48 22.32
CA ARG A 420 10.56 27.69 23.57
C ARG A 420 10.70 26.20 23.33
N LEU A 421 11.27 25.49 24.29
CA LEU A 421 11.44 24.05 24.25
C LEU A 421 10.25 23.32 24.91
N VAL A 422 9.75 22.28 24.23
CA VAL A 422 8.69 21.40 24.73
C VAL A 422 9.32 20.38 25.67
N THR A 423 8.95 20.48 26.94
CA THR A 423 9.59 19.74 28.04
C THR A 423 8.82 18.49 28.42
N GLN A 424 7.52 18.47 28.12
CA GLN A 424 6.60 17.35 28.32
C GLN A 424 6.82 16.25 27.28
N THR A 425 8.01 15.66 27.28
CA THR A 425 8.41 14.66 26.28
C THR A 425 7.54 13.40 26.34
N TRP A 426 6.96 13.08 27.50
CA TRP A 426 5.97 12.02 27.64
C TRP A 426 4.67 12.31 26.85
N LEU A 427 4.22 13.58 26.76
CA LEU A 427 3.09 13.95 25.90
C LEU A 427 3.45 13.77 24.43
N LEU A 428 4.65 14.19 24.03
CA LEU A 428 5.14 13.98 22.66
C LEU A 428 5.17 12.49 22.31
N LEU A 429 5.63 11.63 23.23
CA LEU A 429 5.62 10.19 23.07
C LEU A 429 4.21 9.63 22.87
N VAL A 430 3.27 9.97 23.76
CA VAL A 430 1.89 9.48 23.68
C VAL A 430 1.24 9.93 22.37
N PHE A 431 1.33 11.23 22.01
CA PHE A 431 0.74 11.73 20.79
C PHE A 431 1.40 11.17 19.52
N SER A 432 2.72 10.95 19.51
CA SER A 432 3.41 10.27 18.40
C SER A 432 2.88 8.84 18.20
N LEU A 433 2.67 8.08 19.28
CA LEU A 433 2.13 6.72 19.21
C LEU A 433 0.64 6.69 18.80
N VAL A 434 -0.17 7.61 19.34
CA VAL A 434 -1.58 7.75 18.95
C VAL A 434 -1.69 8.11 17.48
N ASN A 435 -0.91 9.08 17.00
CA ASN A 435 -0.95 9.50 15.60
C ASN A 435 -0.48 8.38 14.66
N TRP A 436 0.59 7.67 15.03
CA TRP A 436 1.05 6.48 14.32
C TRP A 436 -0.06 5.42 14.20
N SER A 437 -0.69 5.09 15.34
CA SER A 437 -1.72 4.04 15.40
C SER A 437 -2.95 4.42 14.57
N LEU A 438 -3.38 5.69 14.65
CA LEU A 438 -4.51 6.20 13.90
C LEU A 438 -4.29 6.09 12.39
N VAL A 439 -3.15 6.61 11.89
CA VAL A 439 -2.83 6.56 10.46
C VAL A 439 -2.65 5.12 9.99
N PHE A 440 -1.95 4.29 10.76
CA PHE A 440 -1.76 2.88 10.42
C PHE A 440 -3.10 2.15 10.29
N VAL A 441 -4.02 2.32 11.25
CA VAL A 441 -5.33 1.67 11.22
C VAL A 441 -6.17 2.12 10.03
N LEU A 442 -6.17 3.43 9.75
CA LEU A 442 -6.90 4.00 8.61
C LEU A 442 -6.39 3.43 7.28
N GLU A 443 -5.08 3.47 7.06
CA GLU A 443 -4.44 3.06 5.80
C GLU A 443 -4.41 1.54 5.60
N ALA A 444 -4.18 0.76 6.66
CA ALA A 444 -4.02 -0.69 6.55
C ALA A 444 -5.36 -1.46 6.55
N PHE A 445 -6.40 -0.93 7.19
CA PHE A 445 -7.65 -1.65 7.43
C PHE A 445 -8.89 -0.90 6.95
N VAL A 446 -9.06 0.37 7.32
CA VAL A 446 -10.32 1.08 7.07
C VAL A 446 -10.48 1.45 5.59
N PHE A 447 -9.47 2.07 4.97
CA PHE A 447 -9.57 2.48 3.57
C PHE A 447 -9.61 1.31 2.58
N PRO A 448 -8.76 0.28 2.71
CA PRO A 448 -8.82 -0.89 1.83
C PRO A 448 -10.17 -1.62 1.90
N ALA A 449 -10.74 -1.75 3.11
CA ALA A 449 -12.03 -2.43 3.30
C ALA A 449 -13.23 -1.62 2.79
N ARG A 450 -13.12 -0.28 2.77
CA ARG A 450 -14.18 0.60 2.27
C ARG A 450 -14.19 0.69 0.74
N SER A 451 -13.04 0.47 0.10
CA SER A 451 -12.92 0.56 -1.35
C SER A 451 -13.60 -0.63 -2.05
N ARG A 452 -14.10 -0.39 -3.26
CA ARG A 452 -14.57 -1.39 -4.22
C ARG A 452 -13.92 -1.17 -5.56
N ILE A 453 -13.85 -2.24 -6.35
CA ILE A 453 -13.37 -2.20 -7.73
C ILE A 453 -14.55 -1.77 -8.61
N VAL A 454 -14.42 -0.63 -9.29
CA VAL A 454 -15.41 -0.13 -10.25
C VAL A 454 -14.77 0.05 -11.63
N PRO A 455 -15.53 -0.07 -12.73
CA PRO A 455 -15.01 0.25 -14.06
C PRO A 455 -14.50 1.70 -14.14
N GLY A 456 -13.33 1.90 -14.74
CA GLY A 456 -12.70 3.22 -14.92
C GLY A 456 -12.13 3.40 -16.33
N PRO A 457 -11.71 4.63 -16.69
CA PRO A 457 -11.05 4.87 -17.97
C PRO A 457 -9.65 4.23 -17.99
N CYS A 458 -9.22 3.78 -19.15
CA CYS A 458 -7.87 3.26 -19.37
C CYS A 458 -6.86 4.38 -19.58
N TYR A 459 -5.72 4.32 -18.91
CA TYR A 459 -4.58 5.19 -19.15
C TYR A 459 -3.69 4.66 -20.29
N HIS A 460 -3.48 3.35 -20.36
CA HIS A 460 -2.69 2.73 -21.43
C HIS A 460 -3.54 2.17 -22.57
N ALA A 461 -3.08 2.36 -23.81
CA ALA A 461 -3.74 1.82 -25.00
C ALA A 461 -3.70 0.29 -25.10
N SER A 462 -2.76 -0.37 -24.41
CA SER A 462 -2.65 -1.83 -24.36
C SER A 462 -3.55 -2.49 -23.30
N SER A 463 -4.22 -1.69 -22.46
CA SER A 463 -5.09 -2.20 -21.40
C SER A 463 -6.34 -2.85 -21.98
N SER A 464 -6.63 -4.07 -21.50
CA SER A 464 -7.82 -4.85 -21.88
C SER A 464 -9.02 -4.53 -20.99
N ASN A 465 -8.80 -4.37 -19.68
CA ASN A 465 -9.81 -3.94 -18.73
C ASN A 465 -9.23 -2.86 -17.81
N CYS A 466 -10.07 -1.91 -17.39
CA CYS A 466 -9.63 -0.77 -16.61
C CYS A 466 -10.55 -0.55 -15.43
N PHE A 467 -9.94 -0.48 -14.25
CA PHE A 467 -10.62 -0.44 -12.98
C PHE A 467 -10.10 0.73 -12.15
N ALA A 468 -10.98 1.31 -11.34
CA ALA A 468 -10.65 2.31 -10.35
C ALA A 468 -11.11 1.83 -8.97
N PHE A 469 -10.45 2.34 -7.93
CA PHE A 469 -10.84 2.16 -6.55
C PHE A 469 -11.67 3.38 -6.12
N ASP A 470 -12.97 3.17 -5.92
CA ASP A 470 -13.94 4.26 -5.68
C ASP A 470 -13.61 5.14 -4.46
N ALA A 471 -13.08 4.54 -3.38
CA ALA A 471 -12.79 5.26 -2.15
C ALA A 471 -11.52 6.12 -2.23
N ILE A 472 -10.53 5.74 -3.05
CA ILE A 472 -9.19 6.37 -3.04
C ILE A 472 -9.25 7.86 -3.36
N ALA A 473 -10.15 8.29 -4.24
CA ALA A 473 -10.33 9.70 -4.60
C ALA A 473 -10.66 10.60 -3.39
N HIS A 474 -11.23 10.04 -2.32
CA HIS A 474 -11.60 10.75 -1.11
C HIS A 474 -10.73 10.40 0.11
N THR A 475 -10.05 9.25 0.11
CA THR A 475 -9.27 8.79 1.26
C THR A 475 -7.80 9.19 1.23
N TYR A 476 -7.22 9.50 0.06
CA TYR A 476 -5.78 9.74 -0.06
C TYR A 476 -5.25 10.91 0.80
N TYR A 477 -6.08 11.92 1.06
CA TYR A 477 -5.75 13.06 1.92
C TYR A 477 -6.32 12.95 3.34
N ALA A 478 -7.23 11.99 3.59
CA ALA A 478 -7.94 11.87 4.87
C ALA A 478 -6.99 11.59 6.05
N SER A 479 -5.95 10.77 5.82
CA SER A 479 -4.90 10.52 6.83
C SER A 479 -4.11 11.78 7.19
N ALA A 480 -3.91 12.71 6.23
CA ALA A 480 -3.26 13.99 6.50
C ALA A 480 -4.13 14.87 7.42
N ILE A 481 -5.43 14.94 7.14
CA ILE A 481 -6.39 15.70 7.96
C ILE A 481 -6.49 15.11 9.37
N ALA A 482 -6.63 13.79 9.49
CA ALA A 482 -6.71 13.09 10.77
C ALA A 482 -5.43 13.31 11.59
N SER A 483 -4.27 13.17 10.96
CA SER A 483 -2.97 13.41 11.60
C SER A 483 -2.77 14.85 12.05
N ALA A 484 -3.13 15.83 11.21
CA ALA A 484 -3.05 17.24 11.56
C ALA A 484 -3.95 17.58 12.77
N SER A 485 -5.13 16.96 12.85
CA SER A 485 -6.05 17.11 13.98
C SER A 485 -5.43 16.62 15.29
N VAL A 486 -4.73 15.48 15.28
CA VAL A 486 -4.00 14.97 16.46
C VAL A 486 -2.90 15.93 16.90
N VAL A 487 -2.17 16.52 15.95
CA VAL A 487 -1.12 17.53 16.26
C VAL A 487 -1.73 18.78 16.91
N ILE A 488 -2.86 19.28 16.41
CA ILE A 488 -3.56 20.44 16.99
C ILE A 488 -4.01 20.14 18.42
N VAL A 489 -4.62 18.98 18.66
CA VAL A 489 -5.03 18.54 20.01
C VAL A 489 -3.81 18.44 20.93
N ALA A 490 -2.70 17.90 20.44
CA ALA A 490 -1.46 17.80 21.21
C ALA A 490 -0.92 19.17 21.62
N ILE A 491 -0.93 20.15 20.71
CA ILE A 491 -0.54 21.55 21.00
C ILE A 491 -1.43 22.15 22.09
N LEU A 492 -2.75 21.95 22.02
CA LEU A 492 -3.68 22.41 23.05
C LEU A 492 -3.41 21.74 24.40
N CYS A 493 -3.17 20.42 24.43
CA CYS A 493 -2.82 19.69 25.65
C CYS A 493 -1.53 20.21 26.28
N VAL A 494 -0.50 20.49 25.47
CA VAL A 494 0.77 21.08 25.96
C VAL A 494 0.53 22.48 26.54
N ASN A 495 -0.32 23.31 25.92
CA ASN A 495 -0.68 24.64 26.43
C ASN A 495 -1.43 24.58 27.76
N VAL A 496 -2.40 23.67 27.89
CA VAL A 496 -3.18 23.47 29.12
C VAL A 496 -2.27 22.96 30.24
N HIS A 497 -1.46 21.94 29.96
CA HIS A 497 -0.51 21.39 30.93
C HIS A 497 0.56 22.43 31.34
N SER A 498 1.07 23.23 30.39
CA SER A 498 1.99 24.34 30.68
C SER A 498 1.35 25.34 31.64
N SER A 499 0.11 25.73 31.40
CA SER A 499 -0.63 26.67 32.23
C SER A 499 -0.91 26.12 33.64
N TYR A 500 -1.16 24.82 33.75
CA TYR A 500 -1.33 24.13 35.03
C TYR A 500 -0.02 24.12 35.83
N CYS A 501 1.09 23.70 35.22
CA CYS A 501 2.39 23.61 35.88
C CYS A 501 3.00 24.96 36.28
N LYS A 502 2.63 26.07 35.61
CA LYS A 502 3.04 27.43 36.05
C LYS A 502 2.58 27.79 37.46
N ARG A 503 1.59 27.07 38.01
CA ARG A 503 1.10 27.29 39.38
C ARG A 503 2.03 26.69 40.44
N ASP A 504 2.90 25.74 40.06
CA ASP A 504 3.89 25.15 40.96
C ASP A 504 5.09 26.09 41.12
N LYS A 505 5.39 26.49 42.37
CA LYS A 505 6.36 27.54 42.72
C LYS A 505 7.80 27.04 42.90
N VAL A 506 8.22 25.96 42.24
CA VAL A 506 9.61 25.49 42.36
C VAL A 506 10.49 26.33 41.43
N LYS A 507 11.32 27.20 42.01
CA LYS A 507 12.24 28.08 41.28
C LYS A 507 13.68 27.66 41.51
N ALA A 508 14.45 27.52 40.44
CA ALA A 508 15.90 27.40 40.54
C ALA A 508 16.51 28.71 41.05
N ALA A 509 17.60 28.63 41.81
CA ALA A 509 18.30 29.81 42.29
C ALA A 509 18.85 30.63 41.12
N ALA A 510 18.71 31.96 41.18
CA ALA A 510 19.19 32.87 40.12
C ALA A 510 20.72 32.80 39.88
N THR A 511 21.46 32.19 40.82
CA THR A 511 22.90 31.93 40.73
C THR A 511 23.26 30.69 39.91
N ASN A 512 22.27 29.90 39.44
CA ASN A 512 22.52 28.70 38.66
C ASN A 512 23.23 29.04 37.32
N SER A 513 24.29 28.30 37.01
CA SER A 513 25.16 28.60 35.87
C SER A 513 24.47 28.48 34.50
N VAL A 514 23.45 27.62 34.38
CA VAL A 514 22.65 27.48 33.16
C VAL A 514 21.80 28.71 32.90
N LEU A 515 21.15 29.25 33.93
CA LEU A 515 20.38 30.51 33.84
C LEU A 515 21.30 31.69 33.50
N GLY A 516 22.46 31.76 34.16
CA GLY A 516 23.48 32.77 33.91
C GLY A 516 24.08 32.70 32.49
N TYR A 517 24.22 31.51 31.90
CA TYR A 517 24.67 31.34 30.50
C TYR A 517 23.58 31.67 29.48
N LEU A 518 22.33 31.35 29.79
CA LEU A 518 21.20 31.68 28.92
C LEU A 518 20.79 33.15 29.00
N GLU A 519 21.25 33.87 30.03
CA GLU A 519 20.89 35.26 30.36
C GLU A 519 19.39 35.43 30.68
N ILE A 520 18.85 34.46 31.42
CA ILE A 520 17.43 34.44 31.82
C ILE A 520 17.27 34.33 33.33
N SER A 521 16.24 35.00 33.87
CA SER A 521 15.89 34.95 35.29
C SER A 521 14.88 33.85 35.64
N ASP A 522 14.11 33.39 34.65
CA ASP A 522 13.10 32.33 34.80
C ASP A 522 13.14 31.37 33.61
N LEU A 523 13.13 30.07 33.90
CA LEU A 523 13.05 29.00 32.92
C LEU A 523 11.77 29.07 32.08
N SER A 524 10.68 29.66 32.60
CA SER A 524 9.41 29.80 31.87
C SER A 524 9.53 30.66 30.60
N SER A 525 10.58 31.47 30.47
CA SER A 525 10.85 32.27 29.27
C SER A 525 11.28 31.41 28.09
N VAL A 526 11.96 30.29 28.36
CA VAL A 526 12.59 29.41 27.38
C VAL A 526 11.94 28.02 27.33
N LEU A 527 11.21 27.62 28.37
CA LEU A 527 10.60 26.30 28.51
C LEU A 527 9.07 26.39 28.63
N THR A 528 8.40 25.38 28.10
CA THR A 528 6.96 25.18 28.25
C THR A 528 6.56 24.78 29.67
N SER A 529 7.39 24.02 30.40
CA SER A 529 7.21 23.71 31.81
C SER A 529 8.57 23.45 32.47
N PRO A 530 8.81 23.93 33.71
CA PRO A 530 9.99 23.57 34.48
C PRO A 530 9.84 22.19 35.16
N HIS A 531 8.64 21.61 35.15
CA HIS A 531 8.33 20.36 35.86
C HIS A 531 9.09 19.17 35.26
N GLY A 532 9.75 18.38 36.11
CA GLY A 532 10.56 17.23 35.71
C GLY A 532 11.98 17.56 35.22
N LEU A 533 12.35 18.85 35.14
CA LEU A 533 13.70 19.30 34.76
C LEU A 533 14.53 19.81 35.94
N LEU A 534 13.86 20.07 37.06
CA LEU A 534 14.48 20.46 38.32
C LEU A 534 14.67 19.22 39.18
N VAL A 535 15.92 18.90 39.50
CA VAL A 535 16.28 17.74 40.33
C VAL A 535 16.99 18.22 41.58
N SER A 536 16.56 17.72 42.75
CA SER A 536 17.25 18.01 44.00
C SER A 536 18.52 17.17 44.08
N THR A 537 19.66 17.84 44.22
CA THR A 537 20.98 17.23 44.41
C THR A 537 21.15 16.74 45.85
N ALA A 538 22.13 15.87 46.10
CA ALA A 538 22.41 15.31 47.43
C ALA A 538 22.69 16.37 48.50
N ASP A 539 23.15 17.57 48.10
CA ASP A 539 23.44 18.70 48.98
C ASP A 539 22.21 19.63 49.19
N GLY A 540 21.04 19.25 48.68
CA GLY A 540 19.79 20.03 48.77
C GLY A 540 19.65 21.17 47.74
N ALA A 541 20.65 21.41 46.88
CA ALA A 541 20.57 22.38 45.80
C ALA A 541 19.71 21.86 44.62
N ILE A 542 19.02 22.75 43.91
CA ILE A 542 18.20 22.40 42.75
C ILE A 542 19.03 22.49 41.47
N GLY A 543 19.33 21.35 40.85
CA GLY A 543 20.00 21.25 39.56
C GLY A 543 19.03 21.29 38.38
N ILE A 544 19.56 21.67 37.20
CA ILE A 544 18.80 21.82 35.94
C ILE A 544 19.27 20.78 34.91
N ASP A 545 18.33 20.15 34.21
CA ASP A 545 18.60 19.22 33.10
C ASP A 545 19.43 19.88 31.97
N HIS A 546 20.54 19.23 31.59
CA HIS A 546 21.43 19.67 30.51
C HIS A 546 20.76 19.75 29.14
N GLY A 547 19.67 19.02 28.91
CA GLY A 547 18.89 19.08 27.68
C GLY A 547 18.34 20.48 27.37
N VAL A 548 18.20 21.36 28.37
CA VAL A 548 17.78 22.75 28.19
C VAL A 548 18.73 23.52 27.27
N LEU A 549 20.01 23.15 27.22
CA LEU A 549 21.02 23.80 26.39
C LEU A 549 20.80 23.59 24.88
N LEU A 550 19.98 22.61 24.48
CA LEU A 550 19.58 22.37 23.09
C LEU A 550 18.79 23.55 22.49
N VAL A 551 18.21 24.43 23.32
CA VAL A 551 17.59 25.69 22.88
C VAL A 551 18.57 26.50 22.03
N LYS A 552 19.80 26.69 22.53
CA LYS A 552 20.89 27.41 21.84
C LYS A 552 21.78 26.49 20.98
N ASN A 553 21.33 25.27 20.66
CA ASN A 553 22.12 24.26 19.96
C ASN A 553 23.46 23.96 20.65
N MET A 554 23.48 23.97 21.99
CA MET A 554 24.67 23.65 22.77
C MET A 554 24.50 22.30 23.48
N LEU A 555 25.59 21.57 23.62
CA LEU A 555 25.65 20.29 24.33
C LEU A 555 26.90 20.23 25.18
N GLN A 556 26.78 19.70 26.40
CA GLN A 556 27.93 19.48 27.26
C GLN A 556 28.50 18.09 26.99
N VAL A 557 29.79 18.08 26.65
CA VAL A 557 30.47 16.91 26.10
C VAL A 557 31.37 16.27 27.15
N SER A 558 32.07 17.10 27.92
CA SER A 558 32.89 16.71 29.05
C SER A 558 32.60 17.62 30.26
N ASP A 559 33.17 17.28 31.41
CA ASP A 559 33.01 18.08 32.63
C ASP A 559 33.69 19.45 32.53
N MET A 560 34.50 19.66 31.48
CA MET A 560 35.23 20.91 31.22
C MET A 560 34.75 21.70 30.00
N VAL A 561 33.86 21.13 29.18
CA VAL A 561 33.60 21.65 27.82
C VAL A 561 32.13 21.57 27.41
N LEU A 562 31.63 22.72 26.93
CA LEU A 562 30.35 22.88 26.23
C LEU A 562 30.61 23.29 24.77
N THR A 563 29.99 22.62 23.80
CA THR A 563 30.17 22.88 22.35
C THR A 563 28.83 22.98 21.62
N ARG A 564 28.86 23.45 20.37
CA ARG A 564 27.68 23.46 19.49
C ARG A 564 27.35 22.05 19.00
N THR A 565 26.07 21.72 18.86
CA THR A 565 25.59 20.42 18.37
C THR A 565 26.14 20.04 16.98
N SER A 566 26.51 21.02 16.15
CA SER A 566 27.18 20.81 14.85
C SER A 566 28.58 20.19 14.97
N ASN A 567 29.24 20.38 16.12
CA ASN A 567 30.62 19.93 16.33
C ASN A 567 30.67 18.56 17.04
N VAL A 568 29.56 18.12 17.63
CA VAL A 568 29.52 16.91 18.47
C VAL A 568 29.72 15.62 17.65
N GLN A 569 29.39 15.65 16.35
CA GLN A 569 29.69 14.54 15.44
C GLN A 569 31.18 14.14 15.45
N TYR A 570 32.08 15.13 15.55
CA TYR A 570 33.50 14.90 15.62
C TYR A 570 33.92 14.25 16.94
N GLU A 571 33.27 14.63 18.04
CA GLU A 571 33.55 14.07 19.36
C GLU A 571 33.06 12.63 19.50
N LEU A 572 31.90 12.30 18.90
CA LEU A 572 31.42 10.92 18.81
C LEU A 572 32.42 10.03 18.06
N ILE A 573 32.90 10.47 16.90
CA ILE A 573 33.91 9.72 16.13
C ILE A 573 35.20 9.60 16.94
N TYR A 574 35.67 10.68 17.56
CA TYR A 574 36.87 10.68 18.38
C TYR A 574 36.81 9.65 19.52
N ARG A 575 35.64 9.48 20.16
CA ARG A 575 35.42 8.47 21.21
C ARG A 575 35.45 7.03 20.68
N LEU A 576 35.02 6.81 19.44
CA LEU A 576 35.02 5.48 18.79
C LEU A 576 36.40 5.06 18.26
N LEU A 577 37.34 5.99 18.10
CA LEU A 577 38.69 5.66 17.64
C LEU A 577 39.45 4.85 18.71
N PRO A 578 39.98 3.66 18.38
CA PRO A 578 40.57 2.76 19.37
C PRO A 578 41.98 3.14 19.81
N THR A 579 42.77 3.79 18.95
CA THR A 579 44.18 4.11 19.23
C THR A 579 44.42 5.60 19.43
N THR A 580 45.34 5.94 20.33
CA THR A 580 45.77 7.31 20.62
C THR A 580 46.38 8.01 19.40
N PHE A 581 47.07 7.25 18.54
CA PHE A 581 47.58 7.74 17.26
C PHE A 581 46.46 8.22 16.32
N LEU A 582 45.44 7.40 16.09
CA LEU A 582 44.30 7.77 15.24
C LEU A 582 43.53 8.96 15.82
N ARG A 583 43.33 8.99 17.15
CA ARG A 583 42.71 10.12 17.85
C ARG A 583 43.48 11.43 17.63
N THR A 584 44.81 11.38 17.69
CA THR A 584 45.66 12.56 17.51
C THR A 584 45.65 13.04 16.07
N LEU A 585 45.74 12.13 15.10
CA LEU A 585 45.68 12.44 13.68
C LEU A 585 44.32 13.03 13.28
N PHE A 586 43.22 12.42 13.74
CA PHE A 586 41.86 12.93 13.53
C PHE A 586 41.65 14.30 14.19
N SER A 587 42.13 14.48 15.43
CA SER A 587 42.05 15.77 16.13
C SER A 587 42.83 16.88 15.43
N ARG A 588 43.97 16.57 14.79
CA ARG A 588 44.73 17.54 14.00
C ARG A 588 44.03 17.87 12.68
N SER A 589 43.42 16.87 12.05
CA SER A 589 42.70 17.04 10.78
C SER A 589 41.47 17.94 10.87
N ILE A 590 40.77 17.95 12.01
CA ILE A 590 39.56 18.76 12.22
C ILE A 590 39.91 20.21 12.60
N GLY A 591 41.09 20.43 13.18
CA GLY A 591 41.51 21.73 13.68
C GLY A 591 40.96 22.02 15.08
N SER A 592 40.96 23.31 15.45
CA SER A 592 40.45 23.77 16.74
C SER A 592 38.98 24.14 16.66
N ILE A 593 38.22 23.78 17.68
CA ILE A 593 36.77 23.99 17.75
C ILE A 593 36.49 25.00 18.85
N ARG A 594 35.54 25.91 18.60
CA ARG A 594 35.08 26.86 19.61
C ARG A 594 34.28 26.15 20.70
N ILE A 595 34.72 26.32 21.93
CA ILE A 595 34.08 25.77 23.12
C ILE A 595 33.76 26.86 24.14
N VAL A 596 32.88 26.55 25.07
CA VAL A 596 32.64 27.30 26.30
C VAL A 596 33.16 26.46 27.46
N SER A 597 33.99 27.05 28.33
CA SER A 597 34.59 26.31 29.44
C SER A 597 33.57 26.01 30.55
N VAL A 598 33.71 24.84 31.14
CA VAL A 598 32.97 24.39 32.32
C VAL A 598 34.00 24.11 33.40
N ASP A 599 33.74 24.52 34.63
CA ASP A 599 34.59 24.20 35.79
C ASP A 599 33.71 23.63 36.90
N ARG A 600 34.03 22.42 37.37
CA ARG A 600 33.30 21.70 38.42
C ARG A 600 31.79 21.90 38.32
N THR A 601 31.21 21.48 37.19
CA THR A 601 29.76 21.57 36.92
C THR A 601 29.17 22.99 36.78
N ARG A 602 30.00 24.04 36.68
CA ARG A 602 29.57 25.42 36.45
C ARG A 602 29.94 25.89 35.05
N ILE A 603 28.97 26.35 34.26
CA ILE A 603 29.24 26.96 32.95
C ILE A 603 29.92 28.33 33.15
N LEU A 604 31.13 28.47 32.64
CA LEU A 604 31.86 29.74 32.64
C LEU A 604 31.49 30.54 31.38
N ARG A 605 31.51 31.87 31.46
CA ARG A 605 31.24 32.75 30.29
C ARG A 605 32.44 32.90 29.35
N GLN A 606 33.50 32.14 29.56
CA GLN A 606 34.72 32.20 28.74
C GLN A 606 34.60 31.21 27.57
N SER A 607 34.83 31.69 26.35
CA SER A 607 34.94 30.82 25.17
C SER A 607 36.38 30.74 24.71
N SER A 608 36.86 29.53 24.40
CA SER A 608 38.21 29.27 23.88
C SER A 608 38.15 28.37 22.65
N PHE A 609 39.24 28.30 21.89
CA PHE A 609 39.41 27.31 20.83
C PHE A 609 40.29 26.18 21.35
N LYS A 610 39.82 24.94 21.24
CA LYS A 610 40.56 23.75 21.66
C LYS A 610 40.53 22.68 20.59
N HIS A 611 41.60 21.89 20.50
CA HIS A 611 41.59 20.65 19.72
C HIS A 611 40.83 19.55 20.48
N LEU A 612 40.28 18.55 19.77
CA LEU A 612 39.49 17.46 20.38
C LEU A 612 40.24 16.71 21.49
N HIS A 613 41.55 16.51 21.34
CA HIS A 613 42.37 15.85 22.37
C HIS A 613 42.57 16.70 23.65
N GLU A 614 42.34 18.01 23.59
CA GLU A 614 42.48 18.95 24.73
C GLU A 614 41.15 19.16 25.49
N MET A 615 40.06 18.56 25.01
CA MET A 615 38.71 18.71 25.57
C MET A 615 38.39 17.72 26.68
N ASP A 616 39.35 16.87 27.06
CA ASP A 616 39.22 15.83 28.09
C ASP A 616 37.97 14.94 27.89
N LEU A 617 37.82 14.44 26.65
CA LEU A 617 36.61 13.72 26.22
C LEU A 617 36.43 12.33 26.86
N GLY A 618 37.42 11.84 27.61
CA GLY A 618 37.48 10.50 28.19
C GLY A 618 37.24 10.41 29.70
N SER A 619 37.20 11.52 30.43
CA SER A 619 37.17 11.55 31.91
C SER A 619 35.77 11.54 32.53
N ARG A 620 34.71 11.80 31.73
CA ARG A 620 33.36 12.03 32.26
C ARG A 620 32.83 10.81 33.03
N HIS A 621 32.78 10.93 34.35
CA HIS A 621 31.93 10.09 35.18
C HIS A 621 30.49 10.57 34.98
N TRP A 622 29.55 9.66 34.77
CA TRP A 622 28.17 9.94 34.40
C TRP A 622 27.40 10.66 35.52
N SER A 623 27.66 11.95 35.75
CA SER A 623 26.87 12.79 36.66
C SER A 623 25.74 13.46 35.88
N PRO A 624 24.47 13.34 36.29
CA PRO A 624 23.35 13.78 35.47
C PRO A 624 22.95 15.26 35.65
N TYR A 625 23.58 16.02 36.56
CA TYR A 625 23.05 17.31 37.01
C TYR A 625 24.15 18.36 37.30
N PHE A 626 23.88 19.62 36.99
CA PHE A 626 24.69 20.77 37.42
C PHE A 626 24.13 21.38 38.72
N THR A 627 25.02 21.65 39.70
CA THR A 627 24.77 22.47 40.91
C THR A 627 24.83 23.96 40.62
#